data_AF-A0A6A0IHV7-F1
#
_entry.id   AF-A0A6A0IHV7-F1
#
_cell.length_a   1.000
_cell.length_b   1.000
_cell.length_c   1.000
_cell.angle_alpha   90.00
_cell.angle_beta   90.00
_cell.angle_gamma   90.00
#
_symmetry.space_group_name_H-M   'P 1'
#
loop_
_entity.id
_entity.type
_entity.pdbx_description
1 polymer ?
#
loop_
_entity_poly.entity_id
_entity_poly.type
_entity_poly.pdbx_seq_one_letter_code
_entity_poly.pdbx_strand_id
1 'polypeptide(L)'
;MTSPEHPHPFSRPLDTSEAAWRKVREIHARLGPEGRVEAAFAASELAREAVLAGIRMRHPEYDDFRLRTELFRRIYGDALADRFTGAAGSSR
;
A
#
# COMPACT_ATOMS: atom_id res chain seq x y z
N MET A 1 14.03 -18.24 25.93
CA MET A 1 13.61 -16.85 26.23
C MET A 1 13.16 -16.23 24.91
N THR A 2 11.86 -16.24 24.64
CA THR A 2 11.26 -15.62 23.45
C THR A 2 11.14 -14.12 23.70
N SER A 3 11.79 -13.29 22.87
CA SER A 3 11.68 -11.82 22.96
C SER A 3 10.22 -11.37 22.90
N PRO A 4 9.74 -10.54 23.84
CA PRO A 4 8.44 -9.90 23.74
C PRO A 4 8.55 -8.66 22.82
N GLU A 5 7.41 -8.12 22.38
CA GLU A 5 7.26 -6.79 21.74
C GLU A 5 7.41 -6.67 20.21
N HIS A 6 7.12 -7.71 19.43
CA HIS A 6 6.59 -7.48 18.09
C HIS A 6 5.12 -7.87 18.07
N PRO A 7 4.18 -6.90 18.13
CA PRO A 7 2.78 -7.20 17.92
C PRO A 7 2.64 -7.97 16.60
N HIS A 8 2.12 -9.20 16.67
CA HIS A 8 1.83 -9.98 15.48
C HIS A 8 0.98 -9.12 14.54
N PRO A 9 1.14 -9.22 13.21
CA PRO A 9 0.40 -8.39 12.22
C PRO A 9 -1.13 -8.54 12.28
N PHE A 10 -1.65 -9.38 13.19
CA PHE A 10 -3.05 -9.64 13.46
C PHE A 10 -3.52 -9.13 14.83
N SER A 11 -2.70 -8.40 15.58
CA SER A 11 -3.13 -7.75 16.83
C SER A 11 -3.90 -6.47 16.56
N ARG A 12 -4.81 -6.13 17.47
CA ARG A 12 -5.59 -4.89 17.45
C ARG A 12 -4.65 -3.66 17.34
N PRO A 13 -4.89 -2.72 16.40
CA PRO A 13 -4.17 -1.46 16.37
C PRO A 13 -4.31 -0.66 17.66
N LEU A 14 -3.25 0.06 18.07
CA LEU A 14 -3.20 0.78 19.35
C LEU A 14 -4.23 1.92 19.44
N ASP A 15 -4.57 2.53 18.31
CA ASP A 15 -5.55 3.61 18.16
C ASP A 15 -7.00 3.11 18.02
N THR A 16 -7.20 1.79 18.00
CA THR A 16 -8.52 1.18 17.77
C THR A 16 -9.04 0.58 19.06
N SER A 17 -10.21 1.03 19.54
CA SER A 17 -10.86 0.47 20.73
C SER A 17 -11.16 -1.02 20.58
N GLU A 18 -11.24 -1.76 21.70
CA GLU A 18 -11.54 -3.20 21.65
C GLU A 18 -12.88 -3.51 20.99
N ALA A 19 -13.91 -2.69 21.25
CA ALA A 19 -15.23 -2.83 20.65
C ALA A 19 -15.18 -2.63 19.12
N ALA A 20 -14.46 -1.60 18.65
CA ALA A 20 -14.27 -1.35 17.23
C ALA A 20 -13.53 -2.51 16.55
N TRP A 21 -12.45 -2.99 17.17
CA TRP A 21 -11.67 -4.11 16.64
C TRP A 21 -12.48 -5.40 16.52
N ARG A 22 -13.28 -5.72 17.56
CA ARG A 22 -14.20 -6.85 17.52
C ARG A 22 -15.19 -6.72 16.37
N LYS A 23 -15.75 -5.53 16.15
CA LYS A 23 -16.69 -5.28 15.04
C LYS A 23 -16.04 -5.46 13.67
N VAL A 24 -14.83 -4.94 13.48
CA VAL A 24 -14.06 -5.11 12.24
C VAL A 24 -13.83 -6.59 11.95
N ARG A 25 -13.42 -7.37 12.96
CA ARG A 25 -13.22 -8.82 12.79
C ARG A 25 -14.51 -9.57 12.46
N GLU A 26 -15.63 -9.22 13.11
CA GLU A 26 -16.94 -9.80 12.80
C GLU A 26 -17.35 -9.53 11.35
N ILE A 27 -17.14 -8.32 10.85
CA ILE A 27 -17.46 -7.96 9.46
C ILE A 27 -16.53 -8.71 8.51
N HIS A 28 -15.22 -8.72 8.76
CA HIS A 28 -14.22 -9.38 7.92
C HIS A 28 -14.38 -10.92 7.91
N ALA A 29 -14.93 -11.51 8.98
CA ALA A 29 -15.30 -12.92 9.02
C ALA A 29 -16.44 -13.26 8.06
N ARG A 30 -17.40 -12.34 7.87
CA ARG A 30 -18.60 -12.55 7.04
C ARG A 30 -18.35 -12.37 5.53
N LEU A 31 -17.23 -11.77 5.13
CA LEU A 31 -16.89 -11.55 3.72
C LEU A 31 -16.61 -12.84 2.93
N GLY A 32 -16.23 -13.94 3.60
CA GLY A 32 -15.75 -15.14 2.92
C GLY A 32 -14.40 -14.93 2.19
N PRO A 33 -13.84 -15.97 1.56
CA PRO A 33 -12.57 -15.87 0.84
C PRO A 33 -12.57 -14.85 -0.30
N GLU A 34 -13.61 -14.87 -1.14
CA GLU A 34 -13.73 -14.02 -2.33
C GLU A 34 -13.88 -12.55 -1.92
N GLY A 35 -14.76 -12.25 -0.96
CA GLY A 35 -14.96 -10.89 -0.47
C GLY A 35 -13.72 -10.32 0.23
N ARG A 36 -12.86 -11.17 0.80
CA ARG A 36 -11.57 -10.74 1.35
C ARG A 36 -10.58 -10.36 0.25
N VAL A 37 -10.55 -11.09 -0.85
CA VAL A 37 -9.71 -10.75 -2.01
C VAL A 37 -10.17 -9.43 -2.60
N GLU A 38 -11.48 -9.26 -2.80
CA GLU A 38 -12.06 -8.00 -3.28
C GLU A 38 -11.72 -6.82 -2.36
N ALA A 39 -11.90 -6.98 -1.05
CA ALA A 39 -11.53 -5.95 -0.07
C ALA A 39 -10.03 -5.61 -0.10
N ALA A 40 -9.16 -6.61 -0.30
CA ALA A 40 -7.72 -6.38 -0.43
C ALA A 40 -7.36 -5.58 -1.68
N PHE A 41 -8.01 -5.85 -2.82
CA PHE A 41 -7.84 -5.06 -4.05
C PHE A 41 -8.34 -3.62 -3.85
N ALA A 42 -9.53 -3.45 -3.28
CA ALA A 42 -10.08 -2.11 -3.00
C ALA A 42 -9.17 -1.30 -2.06
N ALA A 43 -8.66 -1.92 -0.99
CA ALA A 43 -7.71 -1.27 -0.09
C ALA A 43 -6.38 -0.91 -0.79
N SER A 44 -5.93 -1.76 -1.72
CA SER A 44 -4.71 -1.51 -2.49
C SER A 44 -4.86 -0.32 -3.45
N GLU A 45 -6.02 -0.16 -4.09
CA GLU A 45 -6.29 1.02 -4.93
C GLU A 45 -6.35 2.29 -4.09
N LEU A 46 -7.06 2.27 -2.97
CA LEU A 46 -7.12 3.43 -2.06
C LEU A 46 -5.73 3.84 -1.58
N ALA A 47 -4.87 2.88 -1.24
CA ALA A 47 -3.50 3.14 -0.86
C ALA A 47 -2.69 3.80 -2.00
N ARG A 48 -2.83 3.33 -3.24
CA ARG A 48 -2.19 3.95 -4.42
C ARG A 48 -2.66 5.38 -4.65
N GLU A 49 -3.96 5.64 -4.54
CA GLU A 49 -4.54 6.97 -4.69
C GLU A 49 -4.02 7.95 -3.63
N ALA A 50 -3.98 7.52 -2.37
CA ALA A 50 -3.45 8.33 -1.27
C ALA A 50 -1.96 8.67 -1.48
N VAL A 51 -1.16 7.70 -1.95
CA VAL A 51 0.25 7.92 -2.27
C VAL A 51 0.39 8.90 -3.44
N LEU A 52 -0.38 8.74 -4.52
CA LEU A 52 -0.36 9.64 -5.67
C LEU A 52 -0.73 11.07 -5.28
N ALA A 53 -1.76 11.26 -4.46
CA ALA A 53 -2.13 12.57 -3.92
C ALA A 53 -0.96 13.19 -3.15
N GLY A 54 -0.29 12.41 -2.29
CA GLY A 54 0.89 12.87 -1.58
C GLY A 54 2.07 13.22 -2.49
N ILE A 55 2.32 12.46 -3.57
CA ILE A 55 3.37 12.78 -4.55
C ILE A 55 3.03 14.10 -5.26
N ARG A 56 1.79 14.28 -5.74
CA ARG A 56 1.33 15.52 -6.38
C ARG A 56 1.52 16.75 -5.50
N MET A 57 1.21 16.62 -4.21
CA MET A 57 1.39 17.72 -3.26
C MET A 57 2.86 18.14 -3.09
N ARG A 58 3.80 17.18 -3.15
CA ARG A 58 5.24 17.46 -3.02
C ARG A 58 5.92 17.87 -4.33
N HIS A 59 5.35 17.43 -5.46
CA HIS A 59 5.90 17.63 -6.80
C HIS A 59 4.79 18.15 -7.74
N PRO A 60 4.33 19.39 -7.56
CA PRO A 60 3.27 19.97 -8.39
C PRO A 60 3.68 20.10 -9.87
N GLU A 61 4.97 20.05 -10.18
CA GLU A 61 5.53 20.09 -11.52
C GLU A 61 5.53 18.72 -12.24
N TYR A 62 5.16 17.63 -11.56
CA TYR A 62 5.14 16.30 -12.17
C TYR A 62 3.91 16.12 -13.04
N ASP A 63 4.14 15.67 -14.28
CA ASP A 63 3.08 15.12 -15.12
C ASP A 63 2.64 13.73 -14.64
N ASP A 64 1.54 13.22 -15.20
CA ASP A 64 0.99 11.91 -14.82
C ASP A 64 1.97 10.75 -15.02
N PHE A 65 2.87 10.84 -16.01
CA PHE A 65 3.87 9.81 -16.25
C PHE A 65 4.91 9.76 -15.13
N ARG A 66 5.41 10.92 -14.70
CA ARG A 66 6.34 11.05 -13.57
C ARG A 66 5.70 10.64 -12.26
N LEU A 67 4.44 11.01 -12.02
CA LEU A 67 3.68 10.58 -10.85
C LEU A 67 3.56 9.04 -10.77
N ARG A 68 3.19 8.40 -11.88
CA ARG A 68 3.06 6.94 -11.95
C ARG A 68 4.40 6.23 -11.83
N THR A 69 5.45 6.78 -12.43
CA THR A 69 6.82 6.27 -12.29
C THR A 69 7.29 6.30 -10.83
N GLU A 70 7.02 7.40 -10.12
CA GLU A 70 7.39 7.53 -8.71
C GLU A 70 6.58 6.59 -7.80
N LEU A 71 5.29 6.41 -8.09
CA LEU A 71 4.49 5.37 -7.42
C LEU A 71 5.08 3.97 -7.69
N PHE A 72 5.39 3.66 -8.95
CA PHE A 72 5.93 2.37 -9.35
C PHE A 72 7.26 2.07 -8.65
N ARG A 73 8.15 3.06 -8.59
CA ARG A 73 9.42 3.00 -7.85
C ARG A 73 9.23 2.68 -6.38
N ARG A 74 8.24 3.29 -5.72
CA ARG A 74 7.95 3.00 -4.30
C ARG A 74 7.44 1.58 -4.05
N ILE A 75 6.68 1.02 -5.00
CA ILE A 75 6.11 -0.32 -4.86
C ILE A 75 7.13 -1.40 -5.22
N TYR A 76 7.90 -1.20 -6.29
CA TYR A 76 8.71 -2.24 -6.92
C TYR A 76 10.23 -1.99 -6.86
N GLY A 77 10.65 -0.81 -6.39
CA GLY A 77 12.05 -0.39 -6.32
C GLY A 77 12.58 0.23 -7.62
N ASP A 78 13.76 0.84 -7.51
CA ASP A 78 14.41 1.61 -8.58
C ASP A 78 14.70 0.77 -9.83
N ALA A 79 15.27 -0.43 -9.65
CA ALA A 79 15.67 -1.27 -10.78
C ALA A 79 14.50 -1.62 -11.72
N LEU A 80 13.30 -1.85 -11.16
CA LEU A 80 12.11 -2.11 -11.96
C LEU A 80 11.52 -0.82 -12.54
N ALA A 81 11.57 0.30 -11.81
CA ALA A 81 11.14 1.59 -12.32
C ALA A 81 11.99 2.10 -13.50
N ASP A 82 13.31 1.89 -13.46
CA ASP A 82 14.21 2.29 -14.53
C ASP A 82 14.00 1.45 -15.78
N ARG A 83 13.61 0.17 -15.63
CA ARG A 83 13.19 -0.67 -16.76
C ARG A 83 11.84 -0.23 -17.31
N PHE A 84 10.90 0.16 -16.45
CA PHE A 84 9.58 0.65 -16.86
C PHE A 84 9.66 1.95 -17.68
N THR A 85 10.57 2.86 -17.30
CA THR A 85 10.78 4.13 -18.01
C THR A 85 11.72 4.03 -19.22
N GLY A 86 12.41 2.89 -19.38
CA GLY A 86 13.45 2.71 -20.40
C GLY A 86 14.83 3.29 -20.03
N ALA A 87 14.98 3.88 -18.83
CA ALA A 87 16.25 4.44 -18.35
C ALA A 87 17.36 3.37 -18.17
N ALA A 88 16.99 2.12 -17.85
CA ALA A 88 17.94 1.02 -17.66
C ALA A 88 18.68 0.58 -18.95
N GLY A 89 18.26 1.06 -20.13
CA GLY A 89 18.83 0.71 -21.43
C GLY A 89 19.78 1.75 -22.04
N SER A 90 19.90 2.95 -21.45
CA SER A 90 20.57 4.10 -22.09
C SER A 90 22.08 4.24 -21.76
N SER A 91 22.69 3.28 -21.06
CA SER A 91 24.13 3.27 -20.76
C SER A 91 24.92 2.23 -21.57
N ARG A 92 24.63 2.09 -22.86
CA ARG A 92 25.50 1.34 -23.79
C ARG A 92 25.84 2.15 -25.02
#